data_AF-A0A8T5YQW3-F1
#
_entry.id   AF-A0A8T5YQW3-F1
#
_cell.length_a   1.000
_cell.length_b   1.000
_cell.length_c   1.000
_cell.angle_alpha   90.00
_cell.angle_beta   90.00
_cell.angle_gamma   90.00
#
_symmetry.space_group_name_H-M   'P 1'
#
loop_
_entity.id
_entity.type
_entity.pdbx_description
1 polymer ?
#
loop_
_entity_poly.entity_id
_entity_poly.type
_entity_poly.pdbx_seq_one_letter_code
_entity_poly.pdbx_strand_id
1 'polypeptide(L)'
;RWQKEQPPLLPVETNWCAFGVIGWSGDDSPAFTRQTDDGSQLWRHETIECMASFYGPAGMVYASRFRDGISVPQNNAALNVLGLSLGDYTGLTPFPELINQQWVRRYDMTVRLRRKVVREYGIKSLVEAPVIFFGD
;
A
#
# COMPACT_ATOMS: atom_id res chain seq x y z
N ARG A 1 -14.24 3.73 -4.99
CA ARG A 1 -13.32 3.78 -3.83
C ARG A 1 -14.03 4.48 -2.69
N TRP A 2 -13.74 4.13 -1.44
CA TRP A 2 -14.52 4.66 -0.32
C TRP A 2 -14.35 6.17 -0.18
N GLN A 3 -15.46 6.88 -0.15
CA GLN A 3 -15.57 8.31 0.13
C GLN A 3 -16.80 8.48 1.01
N LYS A 4 -16.68 9.21 2.12
CA LYS A 4 -17.81 9.46 3.03
C LYS A 4 -18.95 10.20 2.32
N GLU A 5 -18.59 11.20 1.52
CA GLU A 5 -19.49 11.96 0.67
C GLU A 5 -18.91 11.91 -0.75
N GLN A 6 -19.71 11.43 -1.71
CA GLN A 6 -19.27 11.31 -3.09
C GLN A 6 -19.46 12.67 -3.79
N PRO A 7 -18.38 13.32 -4.25
CA PRO A 7 -18.51 14.56 -5.02
C PRO A 7 -19.17 14.27 -6.38
N PRO A 8 -19.80 15.28 -7.00
CA PRO A 8 -20.30 15.17 -8.36
C PRO A 8 -19.18 14.71 -9.31
N LEU A 9 -19.55 13.86 -10.26
CA LEU A 9 -18.63 13.44 -11.31
C LEU A 9 -18.24 14.63 -12.19
N LEU A 10 -16.96 14.71 -12.53
CA LEU A 10 -16.43 15.75 -13.41
C LEU A 10 -16.90 15.52 -14.85
N PRO A 11 -17.06 16.59 -15.66
CA PRO A 11 -17.41 16.48 -17.08
C PRO A 11 -16.42 15.58 -17.84
N VAL A 12 -16.90 14.92 -18.90
CA VAL A 12 -16.08 13.99 -19.70
C VAL A 12 -14.87 14.65 -20.36
N GLU A 13 -14.94 15.95 -20.63
CA GLU A 13 -13.83 16.74 -21.18
C GLU A 13 -12.76 17.09 -20.14
N THR A 14 -13.01 16.80 -18.86
CA THR A 14 -12.06 17.07 -17.78
C THR A 14 -11.12 15.88 -17.62
N ASN A 15 -9.82 16.16 -17.58
CA ASN A 15 -8.84 15.14 -17.20
C ASN A 15 -8.78 15.01 -15.69
N TRP A 16 -8.97 13.80 -15.18
CA TRP A 16 -8.90 13.53 -13.75
C TRP A 16 -8.41 12.12 -13.46
N CYS A 17 -7.97 11.91 -12.23
CA CYS A 17 -7.56 10.60 -11.74
C CYS A 17 -8.33 10.31 -10.46
N ALA A 18 -9.02 9.18 -10.45
CA ALA A 18 -9.48 8.60 -9.21
C ALA A 18 -8.30 7.83 -8.61
N PHE A 19 -7.99 8.03 -7.33
CA PHE A 19 -6.98 7.24 -6.61
C PHE A 19 -7.52 6.66 -5.29
N GLY A 20 -6.97 5.53 -4.85
CA GLY A 20 -7.15 5.04 -3.49
C GLY A 20 -6.79 3.56 -3.27
N VAL A 21 -6.74 3.20 -2.00
CA VAL A 21 -6.33 1.86 -1.51
C VAL A 21 -7.43 0.85 -1.78
N ILE A 22 -7.06 -0.28 -2.39
CA ILE A 22 -7.96 -1.38 -2.76
C ILE A 22 -7.60 -2.71 -2.09
N GLY A 23 -6.40 -2.80 -1.51
CA GLY A 23 -5.90 -4.02 -0.90
C GLY A 23 -4.86 -3.73 0.16
N TRP A 24 -4.80 -4.62 1.13
CA TRP A 24 -3.82 -4.59 2.21
C TRP A 24 -3.41 -6.01 2.52
N SER A 25 -2.13 -6.32 2.34
CA SER A 25 -1.55 -7.60 2.74
C SER A 25 -0.31 -7.36 3.58
N GLY A 26 0.08 -8.34 4.39
CA GLY A 26 1.35 -8.32 5.09
C GLY A 26 1.96 -9.71 5.09
N ASP A 27 3.28 -9.79 5.19
CA ASP A 27 3.99 -11.07 5.15
C ASP A 27 3.45 -12.00 6.26
N ASP A 28 3.11 -13.23 5.88
CA ASP A 28 2.50 -14.22 6.78
C ASP A 28 3.46 -14.71 7.87
N SER A 29 4.76 -14.49 7.65
CA SER A 29 5.84 -14.86 8.56
C SER A 29 6.58 -13.61 9.06
N PRO A 30 6.03 -12.87 10.03
CA PRO A 30 6.74 -11.75 10.62
C PRO A 30 7.97 -12.23 11.39
N ALA A 31 9.03 -11.44 11.37
CA ALA A 31 10.22 -11.74 12.15
C ALA A 31 9.99 -11.35 13.62
N PHE A 32 10.28 -12.26 14.55
CA PHE A 32 10.41 -11.95 15.96
C PHE A 32 11.88 -11.79 16.29
N THR A 33 12.27 -10.62 16.80
CA THR A 33 13.65 -10.35 17.21
C THR A 33 13.67 -9.96 18.69
N ARG A 34 14.58 -10.57 19.45
CA ARG A 34 14.86 -10.20 20.84
C ARG A 34 15.96 -9.16 20.82
N GLN A 35 15.60 -7.90 21.08
CA GLN A 35 16.54 -6.78 21.01
C GLN A 35 16.85 -6.19 22.40
N THR A 36 16.03 -6.46 23.42
CA THR A 36 16.23 -5.96 24.79
C THR A 36 16.02 -7.05 25.84
N ASP A 37 16.54 -6.84 27.05
CA ASP A 37 16.31 -7.74 28.20
C ASP A 37 14.83 -7.77 28.64
N ASP A 38 14.07 -6.72 28.30
CA ASP A 38 12.70 -6.49 28.75
C ASP A 38 11.62 -6.75 27.67
N GLY A 39 11.98 -7.06 26.42
CA GLY A 39 10.96 -7.21 25.37
C GLY A 39 11.39 -7.84 24.05
N SER A 40 10.39 -8.32 23.32
CA SER A 40 10.50 -8.89 21.97
C SER A 40 9.83 -7.96 20.96
N GLN A 41 10.45 -7.77 19.80
CA GLN A 41 9.86 -7.00 18.71
C GLN A 41 9.34 -7.92 17.61
N LEU A 42 8.20 -7.56 17.04
CA LEU A 42 7.66 -8.14 15.82
C LEU A 42 7.88 -7.16 14.67
N TRP A 43 8.56 -7.62 13.62
CA TRP A 43 8.76 -6.88 12.39
C TRP A 43 7.96 -7.54 11.27
N ARG A 44 7.16 -6.75 10.57
CA ARG A 44 6.36 -7.21 9.41
C ARG A 44 6.50 -6.24 8.27
N HIS A 45 6.73 -6.74 7.06
CA HIS A 45 6.51 -5.93 5.87
C HIS A 45 5.06 -6.04 5.43
N GLU A 46 4.49 -4.91 5.06
CA GLU A 46 3.13 -4.81 4.56
C GLU A 46 3.15 -4.24 3.14
N THR A 47 2.28 -4.76 2.29
CA THR A 47 2.02 -4.27 0.94
C THR A 47 0.65 -3.59 0.93
N ILE A 48 0.65 -2.33 0.50
CA ILE A 48 -0.55 -1.52 0.31
C ILE A 48 -0.80 -1.44 -1.19
N GLU A 49 -1.93 -1.96 -1.64
CA GLU A 49 -2.32 -1.92 -3.04
C GLU A 49 -3.18 -0.68 -3.32
N CYS A 50 -2.67 0.19 -4.17
CA CYS A 50 -3.30 1.45 -4.55
C CYS A 50 -3.69 1.38 -6.03
N MET A 51 -4.97 1.58 -6.34
CA MET A 51 -5.41 1.72 -7.72
C MET A 51 -5.43 3.20 -8.11
N ALA A 52 -4.95 3.52 -9.29
CA ALA A 52 -5.13 4.80 -9.98
C ALA A 52 -5.91 4.58 -11.27
N SER A 53 -6.98 5.36 -11.48
CA SER A 53 -7.87 5.25 -12.65
C SER A 53 -7.98 6.61 -13.31
N PHE A 54 -7.48 6.72 -14.54
CA PHE A 54 -7.35 7.98 -15.27
C PHE A 54 -8.46 8.12 -16.31
N TYR A 55 -9.04 9.32 -16.38
CA TYR A 55 -10.16 9.69 -17.23
C TYR A 55 -9.89 10.98 -18.01
N GLY A 56 -10.76 11.27 -18.98
CA GLY A 56 -10.72 12.47 -19.81
C GLY A 56 -9.94 12.30 -21.12
N PRO A 57 -9.95 13.32 -22.00
CA PRO A 57 -9.39 13.22 -23.35
C PRO A 57 -7.90 12.86 -23.38
N ALA A 58 -7.14 13.28 -22.36
CA ALA A 58 -5.72 12.99 -22.19
C ALA A 58 -5.44 11.94 -21.11
N GLY A 59 -6.44 11.15 -20.70
CA GLY A 59 -6.32 10.15 -19.63
C GLY A 59 -5.12 9.19 -19.82
N MET A 60 -4.91 8.69 -21.04
CA MET A 60 -3.77 7.81 -21.36
C MET A 60 -2.41 8.51 -21.19
N VAL A 61 -2.33 9.80 -21.53
CA VAL A 61 -1.11 10.60 -21.40
C VAL A 61 -0.77 10.78 -19.92
N TYR A 62 -1.75 11.12 -19.09
CA TYR A 62 -1.55 11.25 -17.65
C TYR A 62 -1.23 9.91 -16.99
N ALA A 63 -1.89 8.83 -17.39
CA ALA A 63 -1.59 7.49 -16.89
C ALA A 63 -0.14 7.08 -17.22
N SER A 64 0.31 7.33 -18.45
CA SER A 64 1.70 7.04 -18.87
C SER A 64 2.72 7.90 -18.11
N ARG A 65 2.45 9.20 -17.97
CA ARG A 65 3.30 10.10 -17.17
C ARG A 65 3.38 9.68 -15.71
N PHE A 66 2.28 9.23 -15.12
CA PHE A 66 2.27 8.71 -13.76
C PHE A 66 3.09 7.41 -13.64
N ARG A 67 2.93 6.47 -14.58
CA ARG A 67 3.72 5.23 -14.64
C ARG A 67 5.21 5.50 -14.71
N ASP A 68 5.63 6.44 -15.54
CA ASP A 68 7.06 6.76 -15.67
C ASP A 68 7.52 7.54 -14.42
N GLY A 69 6.70 8.49 -13.95
CA GLY A 69 6.96 9.32 -12.78
C GLY A 69 7.08 8.54 -11.47
N ILE A 70 6.31 7.46 -11.25
CA ILE A 70 6.37 6.71 -9.99
C ILE A 70 7.73 6.02 -9.80
N SER A 71 8.43 5.71 -10.89
CA SER A 71 9.78 5.11 -10.87
C SER A 71 10.91 6.13 -10.66
N VAL A 72 10.61 7.43 -10.69
CA VAL A 72 11.61 8.49 -10.46
C VAL A 72 12.07 8.48 -9.00
N PRO A 73 13.38 8.35 -8.71
CA PRO A 73 13.88 8.24 -7.34
C PRO A 73 13.47 9.38 -6.40
N GLN A 74 13.37 10.61 -6.90
CA GLN A 74 12.93 11.78 -6.14
C GLN A 74 11.48 11.66 -5.67
N ASN A 75 10.60 11.07 -6.48
CA ASN A 75 9.22 10.82 -6.08
C ASN A 75 9.16 9.70 -5.03
N ASN A 76 9.98 8.66 -5.17
CA ASN A 76 10.10 7.61 -4.16
C ASN A 76 10.69 8.14 -2.83
N ALA A 77 11.58 9.14 -2.89
CA ALA A 77 12.11 9.78 -1.68
C ALA A 77 11.00 10.45 -0.85
N ALA A 78 9.99 11.05 -1.48
CA ALA A 78 8.83 11.60 -0.78
C ALA A 78 7.99 10.51 -0.09
N LEU A 79 7.87 9.31 -0.70
CA LEU A 79 7.24 8.16 -0.06
C LEU A 79 8.05 7.67 1.15
N ASN A 80 9.38 7.62 1.03
CA ASN A 80 10.27 7.13 2.09
C ASN A 80 10.15 7.97 3.36
N VAL A 81 9.93 9.29 3.25
CA VAL A 81 9.68 10.19 4.39
C VAL A 81 8.43 9.77 5.18
N LEU A 82 7.44 9.16 4.52
CA LEU A 82 6.21 8.64 5.13
C LEU A 82 6.35 7.16 5.56
N GLY A 83 7.55 6.58 5.48
CA GLY A 83 7.79 5.16 5.78
C GLY A 83 7.27 4.19 4.72
N LEU A 84 7.00 4.69 3.51
CA LEU A 84 6.55 3.91 2.36
C LEU A 84 7.66 3.82 1.31
N SER A 85 7.70 2.74 0.54
CA SER A 85 8.56 2.63 -0.64
C SER A 85 7.80 2.01 -1.80
N LEU A 86 8.18 2.34 -3.03
CA LEU A 86 7.65 1.65 -4.20
C LEU A 86 8.14 0.19 -4.21
N GLY A 87 7.20 -0.76 -4.22
CA GLY A 87 7.48 -2.18 -4.44
C GLY A 87 7.44 -2.54 -5.92
N ASP A 88 6.26 -2.46 -6.51
CA ASP A 88 6.03 -2.71 -7.94
C ASP A 88 4.77 -1.97 -8.44
N TYR A 89 4.47 -2.11 -9.73
CA TYR A 89 3.25 -1.64 -10.33
C TYR A 89 2.84 -2.48 -11.53
N THR A 90 1.57 -2.44 -11.90
CA THR A 90 1.04 -3.11 -13.10
C THR A 90 1.23 -2.25 -14.36
N GLY A 91 1.06 -2.86 -15.53
CA GLY A 91 0.83 -2.11 -16.76
C GLY A 91 -0.45 -1.26 -16.71
N LEU A 92 -0.62 -0.41 -17.73
CA LEU A 92 -1.84 0.35 -17.94
C LEU A 92 -2.89 -0.52 -18.62
N THR A 93 -4.07 -0.63 -18.00
CA THR A 93 -5.20 -1.39 -18.55
C THR A 93 -6.27 -0.42 -19.05
N PRO A 94 -6.49 -0.29 -20.37
CA PRO A 94 -7.61 0.49 -20.88
C PRO A 94 -8.92 -0.26 -20.62
N PHE A 95 -9.94 0.45 -20.16
CA PHE A 95 -11.26 -0.11 -19.88
C PHE A 95 -12.37 0.89 -20.26
N PRO A 96 -13.40 0.47 -21.01
CA PRO A 96 -14.58 1.31 -21.22
C PRO A 96 -15.46 1.29 -19.98
N GLU A 97 -15.83 2.46 -19.46
CA GLU A 97 -16.74 2.58 -18.33
C GLU A 97 -17.99 3.37 -18.74
N LEU A 98 -19.17 2.91 -18.33
CA LEU A 98 -20.42 3.63 -18.57
C LEU A 98 -20.74 4.50 -17.35
N ILE A 99 -20.68 5.83 -17.51
CA ILE A 99 -20.94 6.81 -16.45
C ILE A 99 -22.00 7.79 -16.95
N ASN A 100 -23.07 8.00 -16.17
CA ASN A 100 -24.16 8.92 -16.54
C ASN A 100 -24.68 8.70 -17.99
N GLN A 101 -24.88 7.44 -18.39
CA GLN A 101 -25.30 7.03 -19.74
C GLN A 101 -24.31 7.38 -20.88
N GLN A 102 -23.09 7.80 -20.56
CA GLN A 102 -22.03 8.07 -21.52
C GLN A 102 -20.86 7.10 -21.34
N TRP A 103 -20.38 6.53 -22.45
CA TRP A 103 -19.18 5.72 -22.44
C TRP A 103 -17.95 6.62 -22.32
N VAL A 104 -17.13 6.37 -21.31
CA VAL A 104 -15.87 7.06 -21.07
C VAL A 104 -14.70 6.09 -21.15
N ARG A 105 -13.55 6.59 -21.59
CA ARG A 105 -12.29 5.84 -21.57
C ARG A 105 -11.67 5.96 -20.19
N ARG A 106 -11.40 4.83 -19.55
CA ARG A 106 -10.65 4.72 -18.31
C ARG A 106 -9.33 4.00 -18.56
N TYR A 107 -8.28 4.40 -17.86
CA TYR A 107 -7.00 3.70 -17.85
C TYR A 107 -6.62 3.39 -16.42
N ASP A 108 -6.51 2.11 -16.08
CA ASP A 108 -6.24 1.65 -14.72
C ASP A 108 -4.77 1.23 -14.54
N MET A 109 -4.24 1.49 -13.35
CA MET A 109 -2.91 1.06 -12.91
C MET A 109 -2.93 0.78 -11.42
N THR A 110 -2.43 -0.38 -11.01
CA THR A 110 -2.19 -0.69 -9.59
C THR A 110 -0.74 -0.42 -9.23
N VAL A 111 -0.51 0.34 -8.17
CA VAL A 111 0.79 0.56 -7.54
C VAL A 111 0.81 -0.16 -6.21
N ARG A 112 1.86 -0.94 -5.95
CA ARG A 112 2.06 -1.64 -4.68
C ARG A 112 3.16 -0.95 -3.90
N LEU A 113 2.76 -0.33 -2.78
CA LEU A 113 3.68 0.32 -1.86
C LEU A 113 4.03 -0.64 -0.73
N ARG A 114 5.28 -0.61 -0.27
CA ARG A 114 5.75 -1.42 0.85
C ARG A 114 6.04 -0.55 2.06
N ARG A 115 5.82 -1.10 3.26
CA ARG A 115 6.24 -0.49 4.52
C ARG A 115 6.73 -1.54 5.51
N LYS A 116 7.61 -1.14 6.42
CA LYS A 116 8.00 -1.96 7.59
C LYS A 116 7.20 -1.51 8.80
N VAL A 117 6.53 -2.44 9.45
CA VAL A 117 5.86 -2.26 10.73
C VAL A 117 6.68 -2.91 11.83
N VAL A 118 6.93 -2.18 12.91
CA VAL A 118 7.59 -2.66 14.13
C VAL A 118 6.60 -2.55 15.27
N ARG A 119 6.39 -3.65 16.00
CA ARG A 119 5.58 -3.71 17.23
C ARG A 119 6.43 -4.22 18.37
N GLU A 120 6.29 -3.61 19.54
CA GLU A 120 6.99 -4.04 20.75
C GLU A 120 6.06 -4.82 21.66
N TYR A 121 6.55 -5.94 22.18
CA TYR A 121 5.85 -6.77 23.15
C TYR A 121 6.73 -6.95 24.38
N GLY A 122 6.18 -6.66 25.57
CA GLY A 122 6.84 -6.86 26.85
C GLY A 122 6.91 -8.33 27.28
N ILE A 123 7.43 -9.19 26.42
CA ILE A 123 7.63 -10.62 26.71
C ILE A 123 8.96 -10.76 27.43
N LYS A 124 8.90 -10.90 28.76
CA LYS A 124 10.08 -11.15 29.60
C LYS A 124 10.55 -12.58 29.46
N SER A 125 11.86 -12.77 29.44
CA SER A 125 12.44 -14.12 29.51
C SER A 125 12.36 -14.66 30.94
N LEU A 126 12.03 -15.94 31.09
CA LEU A 126 12.26 -16.67 32.34
C LEU A 126 13.77 -16.83 32.53
N VAL A 127 14.35 -16.02 33.41
CA VAL A 127 15.79 -16.05 33.71
C VAL A 127 16.13 -17.23 34.62
N GLU A 128 15.23 -17.55 35.55
CA GLU A 128 15.36 -18.67 36.49
C GLU A 128 13.96 -19.08 36.95
N ALA A 129 13.75 -20.39 37.13
CA ALA A 129 12.57 -20.94 37.78
C ALA A 129 13.05 -21.98 38.81
N PRO A 130 12.64 -21.90 40.09
CA PRO A 130 12.98 -22.93 41.04
C PRO A 130 12.25 -24.23 40.64
N VAL A 131 13.01 -25.22 40.19
CA VAL A 131 12.46 -26.53 39.82
C VAL A 131 12.90 -27.56 40.87
N ILE A 132 11.94 -28.31 41.40
CA ILE A 132 12.19 -29.45 42.27
C ILE A 132 11.97 -30.70 41.42
N PHE A 133 13.03 -31.48 41.22
CA PHE A 133 12.93 -32.78 40.56
C PHE A 133 12.57 -33.83 41.62
N PHE A 134 11.46 -34.53 41.43
CA PHE A 134 11.11 -35.73 42.20
C PHE A 134 11.36 -36.95 41.32
N GLY A 135 12.04 -37.97 41.87
CA GLY A 135 12.22 -39.29 41.25
C GLY A 135 12.22 -40.35 42.35
N ASP A 136 11.61 -41.50 42.07
CA ASP A 136 11.62 -42.69 42.94
C ASP A 136 12.97 -43.42 42.88
#